data_AF-A0A957EEU7-F1
#
_entry.id   AF-A0A957EEU7-F1
#
_cell.length_a   1.000
_cell.length_b   1.000
_cell.length_c   1.000
_cell.angle_alpha   90.00
_cell.angle_beta   90.00
_cell.angle_gamma   90.00
#
_symmetry.space_group_name_H-M   'P 1'
#
loop_
_entity.id
_entity.type
_entity.pdbx_description
1 polymer ?
#
loop_
_entity_poly.entity_id
_entity_poly.type
_entity_poly.pdbx_seq_one_letter_code
_entity_poly.pdbx_strand_id
1 'polypeptide(L)' 'MQTAQSLTQFRESVIRDMTRLAMKHGAINMAQGFPDFGTNEVVTEAAVRAIRDGINQYTVTWGYPPLRQKLAELY' A
#
# COMPACT_ATOMS: atom_id res chain seq x y z
N MET A 1 -25.15 16.77 2.09
CA MET A 1 -24.83 15.35 1.82
C MET A 1 -24.54 14.69 3.17
N GLN A 2 -25.27 13.65 3.55
CA GLN A 2 -25.12 13.00 4.86
C GLN A 2 -24.56 11.59 4.65
N THR A 3 -23.55 11.21 5.43
CA THR A 3 -22.92 9.88 5.34
C THR A 3 -23.81 8.80 5.96
N ALA A 4 -23.61 7.54 5.56
CA ALA A 4 -24.32 6.40 6.15
C ALA A 4 -24.10 6.31 7.67
N GLN A 5 -25.12 5.89 8.42
CA GLN A 5 -25.07 5.84 9.88
C GLN A 5 -23.97 4.90 10.42
N SER A 6 -23.68 3.80 9.71
CA SER A 6 -22.59 2.87 10.05
C SER A 6 -21.22 3.53 10.07
N LEU A 7 -21.04 4.63 9.33
CA LEU A 7 -19.76 5.34 9.27
C LEU A 7 -19.55 6.29 10.44
N THR A 8 -20.59 6.60 11.23
CA THR A 8 -20.53 7.60 12.31
C THR A 8 -19.68 7.17 13.51
N GLN A 9 -19.38 5.88 13.62
CA GLN A 9 -18.53 5.34 14.69
C GLN A 9 -17.03 5.49 14.39
N PHE A 10 -16.64 5.66 13.14
CA PHE A 10 -15.23 5.84 12.78
C PHE A 10 -14.78 7.27 13.07
N ARG A 11 -13.62 7.39 13.72
CA ARG A 11 -12.96 8.67 13.98
C ARG A 11 -11.68 8.78 13.14
N GLU A 12 -11.10 9.95 13.12
CA GLU A 12 -9.79 10.17 12.51
C GLU A 12 -8.72 9.28 13.16
N SER A 13 -7.82 8.74 12.32
CA SER A 13 -6.75 7.86 12.78
C SER A 13 -5.68 8.65 13.53
N VAL A 14 -5.48 8.33 14.81
CA VAL A 14 -4.43 8.93 15.65
C VAL A 14 -3.04 8.68 15.06
N ILE A 15 -2.80 7.56 14.38
CA ILE A 15 -1.51 7.25 13.72
C ILE A 15 -1.22 8.29 12.62
N ARG A 16 -2.26 8.71 11.89
CA ARG A 16 -2.14 9.76 10.88
C ARG A 16 -1.83 11.12 11.50
N ASP A 17 -2.49 11.45 12.62
CA ASP A 17 -2.24 12.69 13.37
C ASP A 17 -0.81 12.76 13.87
N MET A 18 -0.32 11.68 14.49
CA MET A 18 1.06 11.58 14.97
C MET A 18 2.07 11.73 13.85
N THR A 19 1.81 11.12 12.69
CA THR A 19 2.69 11.24 11.52
C THR A 19 2.77 12.70 11.05
N ARG A 20 1.64 13.41 10.97
CA ARG A 20 1.62 14.85 10.60
C ARG A 20 2.32 15.73 11.63
N LEU A 21 2.13 15.46 12.92
CA LEU A 21 2.78 16.20 14.00
C LEU A 21 4.29 15.98 13.97
N ALA A 22 4.74 14.73 13.80
CA ALA A 22 6.16 14.40 13.69
C ALA A 22 6.81 15.13 12.50
N MET A 23 6.18 15.10 11.32
CA MET A 23 6.67 15.84 10.14
C MET A 23 6.71 17.35 10.39
N LYS A 24 5.65 17.92 10.99
CA LYS A 24 5.57 19.37 11.28
C LYS A 24 6.70 19.85 12.20
N HIS A 25 7.11 19.01 13.15
CA HIS A 25 8.11 19.35 14.16
C HIS A 25 9.49 18.75 13.89
N GLY A 26 9.68 18.04 12.77
CA GLY A 26 10.94 17.33 12.48
C GLY A 26 11.28 16.26 13.51
N ALA A 27 10.28 15.68 14.18
CA ALA A 27 10.48 14.66 15.21
C ALA A 27 10.62 13.26 14.60
N ILE A 28 11.34 12.37 15.30
CA ILE A 28 11.46 10.96 14.93
C ILE A 28 10.10 10.27 15.15
N ASN A 29 9.54 9.67 14.11
CA ASN A 29 8.25 8.99 14.18
C ASN A 29 8.41 7.49 14.46
N MET A 30 8.39 7.10 15.74
CA MET A 30 8.44 5.69 16.14
C MET A 30 7.10 4.94 15.97
N ALA A 31 6.04 5.62 15.51
CA ALA A 31 4.73 5.01 15.29
C ALA A 31 4.46 4.65 13.82
N GLN A 32 5.43 4.85 12.91
CA GLN A 32 5.24 4.52 11.50
C GLN A 32 5.07 3.01 11.29
N GLY A 33 4.07 2.62 10.49
CA GLY A 33 3.78 1.22 10.15
C GLY A 33 4.39 0.75 8.83
N PHE A 34 5.35 1.50 8.26
CA PHE A 34 6.01 1.18 7.01
C PHE A 34 7.54 1.27 7.15
N PRO A 35 8.31 0.51 6.36
CA PRO A 35 9.77 0.51 6.43
C PRO A 35 10.38 1.83 5.95
N ASP A 36 11.58 2.15 6.43
CA ASP A 36 12.39 3.29 6.00
C ASP A 36 13.31 2.97 4.80
N PHE A 37 13.36 1.71 4.37
CA PHE A 37 14.11 1.24 3.22
C PHE A 37 13.24 1.09 1.95
N GLY A 38 13.88 1.21 0.79
CA GLY A 38 13.24 1.02 -0.52
C GLY A 38 12.93 -0.46 -0.82
N THR A 39 12.08 -0.68 -1.83
CA THR A 39 11.79 -2.03 -2.32
C THR A 39 13.04 -2.66 -2.96
N ASN A 40 13.14 -4.00 -2.93
CA ASN A 40 14.20 -4.74 -3.61
C ASN A 40 14.26 -4.38 -5.12
N GLU A 41 15.46 -4.14 -5.64
CA GLU A 41 15.70 -3.71 -7.03
C GLU A 41 15.04 -4.62 -8.07
N VAL A 42 15.06 -5.93 -7.86
CA VAL A 42 14.43 -6.91 -8.76
C VAL A 42 12.93 -6.66 -8.92
N VAL A 43 12.26 -6.26 -7.83
CA VAL A 43 10.82 -5.96 -7.83
C VAL A 43 10.56 -4.64 -8.54
N THR A 44 11.37 -3.62 -8.27
CA THR A 44 11.29 -2.31 -8.94
C THR A 44 11.44 -2.46 -10.45
N GLU A 45 12.46 -3.18 -10.92
CA GLU A 45 12.71 -3.41 -12.34
C GLU A 45 11.61 -4.25 -13.00
N ALA A 46 11.06 -5.24 -12.30
CA ALA A 46 9.93 -6.02 -12.80
C ALA A 46 8.68 -5.14 -13.00
N ALA A 47 8.38 -4.23 -12.06
CA ALA A 47 7.28 -3.29 -12.18
C ALA A 47 7.48 -2.31 -13.34
N VAL A 48 8.68 -1.77 -13.50
CA VAL A 48 9.02 -0.86 -14.62
C VAL A 48 8.86 -1.56 -15.96
N ARG A 49 9.36 -2.79 -16.10
CA ARG A 49 9.18 -3.58 -17.33
C ARG A 49 7.71 -3.82 -17.65
N ALA A 50 6.91 -4.27 -16.67
CA ALA A 50 5.49 -4.51 -16.88
C ALA A 50 4.74 -3.27 -17.41
N ILE A 51 5.06 -2.08 -16.88
CA ILE A 51 4.49 -0.82 -17.37
C ILE A 51 4.92 -0.54 -18.81
N ARG A 52 6.22 -0.69 -19.12
CA ARG A 52 6.79 -0.45 -20.46
C ARG A 52 6.24 -1.43 -21.51
N ASP A 53 6.00 -2.66 -21.12
CA ASP A 53 5.42 -3.72 -21.96
C ASP A 53 3.90 -3.57 -22.15
N GLY A 54 3.30 -2.53 -21.59
CA GLY A 54 1.88 -2.22 -21.76
C GLY A 54 0.94 -3.08 -20.92
N ILE A 55 1.44 -3.77 -19.88
CA ILE A 55 0.67 -4.61 -18.96
C ILE A 55 -0.07 -3.72 -17.94
N ASN A 56 -0.93 -2.84 -18.45
CA ASN A 56 -1.65 -1.82 -17.69
C ASN A 56 -3.18 -2.02 -17.74
N GLN A 57 -3.63 -3.16 -18.26
CA GLN A 57 -5.05 -3.52 -18.38
C GLN A 57 -5.51 -4.36 -17.18
N TYR A 58 -6.82 -4.43 -17.01
CA TYR A 58 -7.42 -5.20 -15.92
C TYR A 58 -6.94 -6.65 -15.91
N THR A 59 -6.67 -7.14 -14.70
CA THR A 59 -6.57 -8.57 -14.44
C THR A 59 -7.97 -9.15 -14.23
N VAL A 60 -8.07 -10.49 -14.16
CA VAL A 60 -9.29 -11.15 -13.66
C VAL A 60 -9.60 -10.71 -12.23
N THR A 61 -10.86 -10.81 -11.80
CA THR A 61 -11.35 -10.37 -10.47
C THR A 61 -10.61 -10.98 -9.30
N TRP A 62 -10.04 -12.17 -9.48
CA TRP A 62 -9.27 -12.89 -8.46
C TRP A 62 -7.77 -12.54 -8.47
N GLY A 63 -7.33 -11.63 -9.33
CA GLY A 63 -5.92 -11.23 -9.45
C GLY A 63 -5.11 -12.03 -10.49
N TYR A 64 -3.90 -11.55 -10.75
CA TYR A 64 -2.99 -12.06 -11.78
C TYR A 64 -2.66 -13.55 -11.57
N PRO A 65 -2.99 -14.45 -12.54
CA PRO A 65 -2.87 -15.90 -12.31
C PRO A 65 -1.46 -16.39 -11.95
N PRO A 66 -0.36 -15.92 -12.60
CA PRO A 66 0.98 -16.34 -12.22
C PRO A 66 1.36 -15.94 -10.78
N LEU A 67 0.91 -14.78 -10.30
CA LEU A 67 1.13 -14.37 -8.91
C LEU A 67 0.41 -15.30 -7.94
N ARG A 68 -0.86 -15.63 -8.21
CA ARG A 68 -1.64 -16.56 -7.37
C ARG A 68 -1.01 -17.95 -7.29
N GLN A 69 -0.54 -18.48 -8.43
CA GLN A 69 0.13 -19.78 -8.47
C GLN A 69 1.41 -19.76 -7.62
N LYS A 70 2.23 -18.70 -7.72
CA LYS A 70 3.43 -18.58 -6.90
C LYS A 70 3.16 -18.41 -5.42
N LEU A 71 2.10 -17.72 -5.04
CA LEU A 71 1.68 -17.67 -3.63
C LEU A 71 1.25 -19.05 -3.12
N ALA A 72 0.51 -19.83 -3.91
CA ALA A 72 0.08 -21.18 -3.53
C ALA A 72 1.22 -22.21 -3.48
N GLU A 73 2.36 -21.97 -4.15
CA GLU A 73 3.56 -22.79 -4.00
C GLU A 73 4.34 -22.45 -2.72
N LEU A 74 4.23 -21.20 -2.25
CA LEU A 74 4.98 -20.69 -1.10
C LEU A 74 4.32 -21.03 0.25
N TYR A 75 2.99 -21.18 0.26
CA TYR A 75 2.15 -21.43 1.45
C TYR A 75 1.41 -22.75 1.32
#